data_AF-A0A1Y1LPX7-F1
#
_entry.id   AF-A0A1Y1LPX7-F1
#
_cell.length_a   1.000
_cell.length_b   1.000
_cell.length_c   1.000
_cell.angle_alpha   90.00
_cell.angle_beta   90.00
_cell.angle_gamma   90.00
#
_symmetry.space_group_name_H-M   'P 1'
#
loop_
_entity.id
_entity.type
_entity.pdbx_description
1 polymer ?
#
loop_
_entity_poly.entity_id
_entity_poly.type
_entity_poly.pdbx_seq_one_letter_code
_entity_poly.pdbx_strand_id
1 'polypeptide(L)'
;VQPFEDSVYTQTQLFHLSPGSSLCLLDWVTAGRTARGENWSFTNWTGRNEVWFRAEQGGRDRLLVRDTVILSQQGTQVIEQQLRGTMHKMSLFGTLILRGHAMEELG
;
A
#
# COMPACT_ATOMS: atom_id res chain seq x y z
N VAL A 1 -5.89 1.29 -6.43
CA VAL A 1 -5.53 1.19 -7.88
C VAL A 1 -6.10 -0.08 -8.49
N GLN A 2 -6.53 -0.04 -9.76
CA GLN A 2 -6.91 -1.22 -10.55
C GLN A 2 -5.89 -1.44 -11.68
N PRO A 3 -4.84 -2.26 -11.47
CA PRO A 3 -3.81 -2.51 -12.47
C PRO A 3 -4.35 -3.35 -13.63
N PHE A 4 -3.84 -3.10 -14.84
CA PHE A 4 -4.23 -3.88 -16.02
C PHE A 4 -3.27 -5.07 -16.20
N GLU A 5 -3.71 -6.08 -16.94
CA GLU A 5 -2.82 -7.14 -17.42
C GLU A 5 -1.52 -6.59 -18.02
N ASP A 6 -0.41 -7.27 -17.75
CA ASP A 6 0.95 -6.94 -18.16
C ASP A 6 1.46 -5.54 -17.78
N SER A 7 0.73 -4.81 -16.93
CA SER A 7 1.19 -3.49 -16.47
C SER A 7 2.35 -3.58 -15.48
N VAL A 8 3.20 -2.56 -15.52
CA VAL A 8 4.22 -2.27 -14.51
C VAL A 8 3.87 -0.92 -13.90
N TYR A 9 3.57 -0.90 -12.60
CA TYR A 9 3.13 0.29 -11.89
C TYR A 9 3.95 0.52 -10.63
N THR A 10 4.30 1.77 -10.35
CA THR A 10 4.96 2.18 -9.11
C THR A 10 4.36 3.48 -8.61
N GLN A 11 4.01 3.52 -7.33
CA GLN A 11 3.46 4.68 -6.65
C GLN A 11 4.16 4.91 -5.33
N THR A 12 4.48 6.17 -5.05
CA THR A 12 4.94 6.62 -3.73
C THR A 12 4.05 7.77 -3.26
N GLN A 13 3.50 7.66 -2.06
CA GLN A 13 2.75 8.71 -1.39
C GLN A 13 3.49 9.13 -0.12
N LEU A 14 3.65 10.45 0.06
CA LEU A 14 4.31 11.04 1.23
C LEU A 14 3.30 11.88 2.02
N PHE A 15 3.14 11.57 3.30
CA PHE A 15 2.24 12.25 4.22
C PHE A 15 3.07 12.91 5.32
N HIS A 16 3.10 14.25 5.36
CA HIS A 16 3.77 14.99 6.43
C HIS A 16 2.74 15.46 7.46
N LEU A 17 2.81 14.91 8.66
CA LEU A 17 1.91 15.19 9.77
C LEU A 17 2.46 16.32 10.64
N SER A 18 1.65 17.35 10.86
CA SER A 18 1.95 18.36 11.87
C SER A 18 1.86 17.79 13.29
N PRO A 19 2.49 18.43 14.28
CA PRO A 19 2.18 18.19 15.68
C PRO A 19 0.67 18.23 15.94
N GLY A 20 0.17 17.31 16.76
CA GLY A 20 -1.24 17.21 17.14
C GLY A 20 -2.21 16.61 16.10
N SER A 21 -1.79 16.38 14.83
CA SER A 21 -2.70 15.82 13.83
C SER A 21 -3.04 14.34 14.07
N SER A 22 -4.15 13.89 13.50
CA SER A 22 -4.50 12.47 13.37
C SER A 22 -4.50 12.07 11.90
N LEU A 23 -4.23 10.79 11.61
CA LEU A 23 -4.20 10.20 10.27
C LEU A 23 -5.00 8.89 10.27
N CYS A 24 -5.91 8.77 9.31
CA CYS A 24 -6.51 7.52 8.88
C CYS A 24 -6.25 7.40 7.38
N LEU A 25 -5.32 6.53 7.01
CA LEU A 25 -4.93 6.29 5.62
C LEU A 25 -5.27 4.86 5.24
N LEU A 26 -6.12 4.72 4.24
CA LEU A 26 -6.43 3.43 3.62
C LEU A 26 -5.98 3.47 2.16
N ASP A 27 -5.06 2.59 1.80
CA ASP A 27 -4.58 2.40 0.43
C ASP A 27 -4.74 0.94 0.01
N TRP A 28 -5.16 0.70 -1.24
CA TRP A 28 -5.40 -0.64 -1.74
C TRP A 28 -5.11 -0.79 -3.24
N VAL A 29 -4.86 -2.04 -3.60
CA VAL A 29 -4.74 -2.53 -4.97
C VAL A 29 -5.73 -3.66 -5.19
N THR A 30 -6.39 -3.66 -6.34
CA THR A 30 -7.31 -4.73 -6.74
C THR A 30 -6.62 -5.73 -7.66
N ALA A 31 -7.24 -6.90 -7.84
CA ALA A 31 -6.76 -7.95 -8.73
C ALA A 31 -6.75 -7.58 -10.23
N GLY A 32 -7.15 -6.35 -10.58
CA GLY A 32 -7.28 -5.88 -11.96
C GLY A 32 -8.72 -5.90 -12.46
N ARG A 33 -8.91 -6.02 -13.78
CA ARG A 33 -10.25 -5.99 -14.41
C ARG A 33 -10.87 -7.38 -14.42
N THR A 34 -11.36 -7.82 -13.25
CA THR A 34 -11.96 -9.15 -13.07
C THR A 34 -13.13 -9.42 -14.02
N ALA A 35 -13.93 -8.41 -14.34
CA ALA A 35 -15.01 -8.51 -15.34
C ALA A 35 -14.51 -8.81 -16.77
N ARG A 36 -13.21 -8.59 -17.05
CA ARG A 36 -12.53 -8.89 -18.33
C ARG A 36 -11.66 -10.14 -18.25
N GLY A 37 -11.74 -10.91 -17.17
CA GLY A 37 -10.95 -12.13 -16.96
C GLY A 37 -9.58 -11.92 -16.31
N GLU A 38 -9.20 -10.68 -15.99
CA GLU A 38 -7.92 -10.38 -15.34
C GLU A 38 -7.97 -10.72 -13.85
N ASN A 39 -6.92 -11.36 -13.34
CA ASN A 39 -6.84 -11.76 -11.94
C ASN A 39 -5.39 -11.84 -11.49
N TRP A 40 -4.91 -10.74 -10.89
CA TRP A 40 -3.50 -10.55 -10.53
C TRP A 40 -2.57 -10.77 -11.73
N SER A 41 -3.03 -10.36 -12.93
CA SER A 41 -2.36 -10.59 -14.22
C SER A 41 -1.37 -9.48 -14.63
N PHE A 42 -1.14 -8.46 -13.78
CA PHE A 42 -0.11 -7.45 -14.03
C PHE A 42 1.29 -8.02 -13.83
N THR A 43 2.31 -7.46 -14.48
CA THR A 43 3.70 -7.90 -14.34
C THR A 43 4.29 -7.50 -12.99
N ASN A 44 4.13 -6.23 -12.61
CA ASN A 44 4.62 -5.70 -11.33
C ASN A 44 3.79 -4.52 -10.85
N TRP A 45 3.49 -4.51 -9.55
CA TRP A 45 2.90 -3.38 -8.87
C TRP A 45 3.70 -3.09 -7.59
N THR A 46 4.08 -1.83 -7.40
CA THR A 46 4.78 -1.38 -6.20
C THR A 46 4.08 -0.17 -5.62
N GLY A 47 3.51 -0.33 -4.42
CA GLY A 47 2.94 0.76 -3.64
C GLY A 47 3.83 1.11 -2.47
N ARG A 48 4.05 2.40 -2.23
CA ARG A 48 4.78 2.90 -1.07
C ARG A 48 4.02 4.01 -0.39
N ASN A 49 3.78 3.85 0.90
CA ASN A 49 3.24 4.88 1.77
C ASN A 49 4.30 5.28 2.80
N GLU A 50 4.65 6.57 2.84
CA GLU A 50 5.54 7.13 3.84
C GLU A 50 4.82 8.16 4.68
N VAL A 51 4.81 7.97 6.00
CA VAL A 51 4.24 8.93 6.94
C VAL A 51 5.40 9.53 7.73
N TRP A 52 5.50 10.85 7.64
CA TRP A 52 6.53 11.67 8.25
C TRP A 52 5.89 12.54 9.34
N PHE A 53 6.58 12.71 10.47
CA PHE A 53 6.25 13.70 11.47
C PHE A 53 7.06 14.95 11.23
N ARG A 54 6.39 16.08 11.04
CA ARG A 54 7.03 17.37 10.87
C ARG A 54 7.58 17.86 12.19
N ALA A 55 8.87 18.16 12.23
CA ALA A 55 9.48 18.70 13.43
C ALA A 55 9.00 20.14 13.71
N GLU A 56 9.04 20.52 14.98
CA GLU A 56 8.94 21.93 15.37
C GLU A 56 10.21 22.69 14.96
N GLN A 57 10.17 24.03 15.00
CA GLN A 57 11.20 24.89 14.40
C GLN A 57 12.63 24.47 14.76
N GLY A 58 13.47 24.27 13.74
CA GLY A 58 14.89 23.92 13.88
C GLY A 58 15.18 22.41 13.92
N GLY A 59 14.15 21.54 14.01
CA GLY A 59 14.32 20.09 13.94
C GLY A 59 14.27 19.52 12.52
N ARG A 60 14.56 18.21 12.39
CA ARG A 60 14.40 17.45 11.15
C ARG A 60 13.13 16.60 11.20
N ASP A 61 12.39 16.56 10.11
CA ASP A 61 11.25 15.65 9.95
C ASP A 61 11.67 14.20 10.24
N ARG A 62 10.80 13.46 10.93
CA ARG A 62 11.04 12.07 11.33
C ARG A 62 10.13 11.14 10.57
N LEU A 63 10.69 10.16 9.86
CA LEU A 63 9.90 9.07 9.28
C LEU A 63 9.26 8.27 10.42
N LEU A 64 7.94 8.19 10.44
CA LEU A 64 7.18 7.39 11.40
C LEU A 64 6.98 5.97 10.90
N VAL A 65 6.51 5.83 9.67
CA VAL A 65 6.28 4.53 9.03
C VAL A 65 6.57 4.62 7.53
N ARG A 66 7.19 3.58 6.99
CA ARG A 66 7.27 3.31 5.56
C ARG A 66 6.68 1.94 5.32
N ASP A 67 5.55 1.91 4.63
CA ASP A 67 4.98 0.69 4.07
C ASP A 67 5.41 0.58 2.61
N THR A 68 5.93 -0.57 2.19
CA THR A 68 6.27 -0.86 0.80
C THR A 68 5.76 -2.23 0.45
N VAL A 69 4.77 -2.26 -0.42
CA VAL A 69 4.13 -3.47 -0.90
C VAL A 69 4.58 -3.70 -2.33
N ILE A 70 5.16 -4.87 -2.58
CA ILE A 70 5.60 -5.29 -3.91
C ILE A 70 4.82 -6.55 -4.28
N LEU A 71 4.01 -6.44 -5.32
CA LEU A 71 3.29 -7.55 -5.93
C LEU A 71 3.90 -7.78 -7.31
N SER A 72 4.55 -8.91 -7.51
CA SER A 72 5.31 -9.21 -8.73
C SER A 72 5.11 -10.64 -9.14
N GLN A 73 4.85 -10.88 -10.44
CA GLN A 73 4.80 -12.24 -10.97
C GLN A 73 6.16 -12.95 -10.87
N GLN A 74 7.27 -12.21 -11.01
CA GLN A 74 8.62 -12.76 -10.90
C GLN A 74 8.96 -13.08 -9.43
N GLY A 75 8.52 -12.24 -8.49
CA GLY A 75 8.76 -12.44 -7.06
C GLY A 75 8.18 -13.75 -6.52
N THR A 76 7.06 -14.22 -7.10
CA THR A 76 6.43 -15.48 -6.67
C THR A 76 6.99 -16.72 -7.37
N GLN A 77 7.84 -16.58 -8.41
CA GLN A 77 8.50 -17.72 -9.04
C GLN A 77 9.46 -18.44 -8.10
N VAL A 78 10.04 -17.72 -7.13
CA VAL A 78 10.94 -18.29 -6.10
C VAL A 78 10.24 -19.34 -5.24
N ILE A 79 8.91 -19.24 -5.10
CA ILE A 79 8.08 -20.19 -4.35
C ILE A 79 7.20 -21.04 -5.28
N GLU A 80 7.52 -21.12 -6.57
CA GLU A 80 6.78 -21.87 -7.61
C GLU A 80 5.28 -21.57 -7.67
N GLN A 81 4.88 -20.38 -7.21
CA GLN A 81 3.48 -19.95 -7.22
C GLN A 81 3.28 -18.78 -8.19
N GLN A 82 2.10 -18.74 -8.78
CA GLN A 82 1.63 -17.54 -9.47
C GLN A 82 1.10 -16.54 -8.44
N LEU A 83 1.25 -15.24 -8.70
CA LEU A 83 0.75 -14.18 -7.83
C LEU A 83 -0.71 -14.42 -7.42
N ARG A 84 -1.60 -14.76 -8.35
CA ARG A 84 -3.01 -15.09 -8.03
C ARG A 84 -3.18 -16.19 -6.97
N GLY A 85 -2.25 -17.14 -6.89
CA GLY A 85 -2.27 -18.24 -5.93
C GLY A 85 -1.94 -17.78 -4.52
N THR A 86 -0.99 -16.85 -4.38
CA THR A 86 -0.60 -16.28 -3.07
C THR A 86 -1.69 -15.38 -2.48
N MET A 87 -2.60 -14.88 -3.31
CA MET A 87 -3.68 -13.99 -2.88
C MET A 87 -4.90 -14.72 -2.32
N HIS A 88 -4.90 -16.06 -2.23
CA HIS A 88 -5.95 -16.85 -1.57
C HIS A 88 -7.40 -16.49 -1.96
N LYS A 89 -7.65 -16.26 -3.25
CA LYS A 89 -8.95 -15.84 -3.81
C LYS A 89 -9.42 -14.43 -3.41
N MET A 90 -8.60 -13.66 -2.70
CA MET A 90 -8.86 -12.25 -2.42
C MET A 90 -8.67 -11.44 -3.71
N SER A 91 -9.60 -10.52 -3.96
CA SER A 91 -9.57 -9.61 -5.11
C SER A 91 -8.99 -8.23 -4.77
N LEU A 92 -8.60 -8.03 -3.51
CA LEU A 92 -8.09 -6.77 -2.98
C LEU A 92 -7.03 -7.04 -1.92
N PHE A 93 -5.99 -6.24 -1.95
CA PHE A 93 -4.98 -6.13 -0.90
C PHE A 93 -4.88 -4.67 -0.50
N GLY A 94 -4.76 -4.37 0.78
CA GLY A 94 -4.63 -2.99 1.23
C GLY A 94 -3.99 -2.85 2.60
N THR A 95 -3.49 -1.65 2.85
CA THR A 95 -2.87 -1.23 4.11
C THR A 95 -3.76 -0.17 4.75
N LEU A 96 -4.04 -0.33 6.05
CA LEU A 96 -4.64 0.70 6.89
C LEU A 96 -3.59 1.23 7.87
N ILE A 97 -3.33 2.53 7.83
CA ILE A 97 -2.44 3.23 8.77
C ILE A 97 -3.28 4.19 9.62
N LEU A 98 -3.32 3.91 10.92
CA LEU A 98 -4.02 4.73 11.91
C LEU A 98 -3.00 5.40 12.85
N ARG A 99 -3.19 6.70 13.11
CA ARG A 99 -2.37 7.44 14.08
C ARG A 99 -3.14 8.61 14.67
N GLY A 100 -2.92 8.85 15.96
CA GLY A 100 -3.36 10.06 16.67
C GLY A 100 -4.68 9.86 17.42
N HIS A 101 -5.02 10.84 18.25
CA HIS A 101 -6.12 10.80 19.22
C HIS A 101 -7.48 10.47 18.59
N ALA A 102 -7.71 10.87 17.34
CA ALA A 102 -8.98 10.60 16.67
C ALA A 102 -9.17 9.11 16.28
N MET A 103 -8.14 8.28 16.46
CA MET A 103 -8.14 6.84 16.16
C MET A 103 -8.12 5.99 17.45
N GLU A 104 -8.23 6.61 18.62
CA GLU A 104 -8.34 5.89 19.90
C GLU A 104 -9.73 5.23 20.02
N GLU A 105 -9.78 4.09 20.72
CA GLU A 105 -11.03 3.36 20.94
C GLU A 105 -12.00 4.16 21.82
N LEU A 106 -13.29 4.09 21.49
CA LEU A 106 -14.36 4.76 22.24
C LEU A 106 -14.91 3.89 23.38
N GLY A 107 -14.04 3.41 24.28
CA GLY A 107 -14.45 2.73 25.52
C GLY A 107 -15.06 1.33 25.37
#